data_AF-A0A7H1BL93-F1
#
_entry.id   AF-A0A7H1BL93-F1
#
_cell.length_a   1.000
_cell.length_b   1.000
_cell.length_c   1.000
_cell.angle_alpha   90.00
_cell.angle_beta   90.00
_cell.angle_gamma   90.00
#
_symmetry.space_group_name_H-M   'P 1'
#
loop_
_entity.id
_entity.type
_entity.pdbx_description
1 polymer ?
#
loop_
_entity_poly.entity_id
_entity_poly.type
_entity_poly.pdbx_seq_one_letter_code
_entity_poly.pdbx_strand_id
1 'polypeptide(L)'
;MPRVTRAHTVAHHLVQGGLTDLKLSEAAQMKDRPGLYREDGFSVRSYHAPDGTLLTVAGAYGPDWFMTLAQIRHRLEQPYIRYAVTDDAPELRDHELLVRWATGEELRARRQAAAARQAPVVALLRHQEAERAAEDAGQSALF
;
A
#
# COMPACT_ATOMS: atom_id res chain seq x y z
N MET A 1 17.26 15.38 9.05
CA MET A 1 17.66 14.30 8.13
C MET A 1 16.43 13.56 7.64
N PRO A 2 16.28 13.31 6.33
CA PRO A 2 15.20 12.46 5.81
C PRO A 2 15.34 11.05 6.40
N ARG A 3 14.22 10.44 6.81
CA ARG A 3 14.23 9.06 7.31
C ARG A 3 14.51 8.11 6.15
N VAL A 4 15.46 7.21 6.35
CA VAL A 4 15.79 6.17 5.38
C VAL A 4 14.63 5.17 5.30
N THR A 5 14.16 4.87 4.09
CA THR A 5 13.29 3.72 3.84
C THR A 5 14.14 2.47 3.89
N ARG A 6 13.80 1.51 4.75
CA ARG A 6 14.57 0.27 4.88
C ARG A 6 13.82 -0.86 4.19
N ALA A 7 14.49 -1.56 3.28
CA ALA A 7 13.91 -2.66 2.51
C ALA A 7 13.21 -3.71 3.40
N HIS A 8 13.85 -4.15 4.49
CA HIS A 8 13.26 -5.13 5.39
C HIS A 8 11.96 -4.65 6.08
N THR A 9 11.84 -3.35 6.37
CA THR A 9 10.62 -2.81 6.98
C THR A 9 9.47 -2.75 5.98
N VAL A 10 9.78 -2.40 4.72
CA VAL A 10 8.81 -2.46 3.61
C VAL A 10 8.37 -3.89 3.37
N ALA A 11 9.32 -4.83 3.27
CA ALA A 11 9.03 -6.25 3.07
C ALA A 11 8.16 -6.81 4.20
N HIS A 12 8.52 -6.54 5.47
CA HIS A 12 7.72 -6.97 6.61
C HIS A 12 6.28 -6.45 6.54
N HIS A 13 6.10 -5.19 6.13
CA HIS A 13 4.77 -4.62 5.99
C HIS A 13 3.93 -5.32 4.90
N LEU A 14 4.55 -5.61 3.75
CA LEU A 14 3.90 -6.34 2.66
C LEU A 14 3.53 -7.78 3.06
N VAL A 15 4.42 -8.47 3.78
CA VAL A 15 4.14 -9.82 4.33
C VAL A 15 3.00 -9.78 5.35
N GLN A 16 2.98 -8.82 6.27
CA GLN A 16 1.86 -8.65 7.21
C GLN A 16 0.55 -8.36 6.49
N GLY A 17 0.62 -7.73 5.31
CA GLY A 17 -0.52 -7.54 4.43
C GLY A 17 -0.98 -8.80 3.69
N GLY A 18 -0.27 -9.93 3.82
CA GLY A 18 -0.60 -11.21 3.19
C GLY A 18 0.03 -11.43 1.81
N LEU A 19 1.07 -10.68 1.45
CA LEU A 19 1.85 -10.96 0.23
C LEU A 19 2.98 -11.95 0.50
N THR A 20 3.28 -12.78 -0.50
CA THR A 20 4.37 -13.75 -0.46
C THR A 20 5.69 -13.07 -0.79
N ASP A 21 6.62 -13.05 0.16
CA ASP A 21 8.01 -12.68 -0.10
C ASP A 21 8.74 -13.86 -0.75
N LEU A 22 9.18 -13.68 -1.99
CA LEU A 22 9.89 -14.71 -2.74
C LEU A 22 11.37 -14.85 -2.32
N LYS A 23 11.87 -13.96 -1.45
CA LYS A 23 13.24 -13.95 -0.91
C LYS A 23 14.31 -13.98 -2.01
N LEU A 24 14.04 -13.30 -3.12
CA LEU A 24 14.94 -13.23 -4.25
C LEU A 24 16.25 -12.53 -3.87
N SER A 25 17.38 -13.12 -4.27
CA SER A 25 18.67 -12.43 -4.15
C SER A 25 18.70 -11.21 -5.07
N GLU A 26 19.53 -10.21 -4.76
CA GLU A 26 19.69 -9.02 -5.60
C GLU A 26 20.03 -9.39 -7.05
N ALA A 27 20.91 -10.38 -7.24
CA ALA A 27 21.26 -10.90 -8.56
C ALA A 27 20.05 -11.51 -9.29
N ALA A 28 19.18 -12.26 -8.58
CA ALA A 28 17.96 -12.84 -9.18
C ALA A 28 16.96 -11.74 -9.56
N GLN A 29 16.78 -10.74 -8.70
CA GLN A 29 15.94 -9.57 -8.99
C GLN A 29 16.42 -8.81 -10.22
N MET A 30 17.74 -8.69 -10.40
CA MET A 30 18.31 -8.01 -11.57
C MET A 30 18.28 -8.86 -12.85
N LYS A 31 18.36 -10.18 -12.75
CA LYS A 31 18.49 -11.06 -13.92
C LYS A 31 17.15 -11.52 -14.49
N ASP A 32 16.18 -11.76 -13.62
CA ASP A 32 14.93 -12.43 -13.99
C ASP A 32 13.84 -11.44 -14.36
N ARG A 33 13.06 -11.79 -15.40
CA ARG A 33 11.85 -11.08 -15.75
C ARG A 33 10.67 -11.56 -14.89
N PRO A 34 9.68 -10.68 -14.66
CA PRO A 34 8.40 -11.12 -14.13
C PRO A 34 7.82 -12.25 -15.02
N GLY A 35 7.21 -13.27 -14.41
CA GLY A 35 6.73 -14.48 -15.08
C GLY A 35 7.63 -15.73 -14.98
N LEU A 36 8.92 -15.60 -14.59
CA LEU A 36 9.78 -16.77 -14.39
C LEU A 36 9.49 -17.54 -13.09
N TYR A 37 8.81 -16.90 -12.15
CA TYR A 37 8.46 -17.47 -10.85
C TYR A 37 7.14 -18.22 -10.94
N ARG A 38 7.06 -19.40 -10.30
CA ARG A 38 5.85 -20.24 -10.30
C ARG A 38 4.74 -19.70 -9.40
N GLU A 39 5.11 -18.89 -8.42
CA GLU A 39 4.20 -18.30 -7.44
C GLU A 39 4.24 -16.78 -7.58
N ASP A 40 3.07 -16.16 -7.42
CA ASP A 40 2.97 -14.71 -7.33
C ASP A 40 3.54 -14.23 -6.01
N GLY A 41 4.34 -13.17 -6.09
CA GLY A 41 4.94 -12.61 -4.91
C GLY A 41 5.76 -11.39 -5.23
N PHE A 42 6.53 -10.97 -4.24
CA PHE A 42 7.32 -9.77 -4.34
C PHE A 42 8.74 -10.01 -3.83
N SER A 43 9.62 -9.06 -4.14
CA SER A 43 10.86 -8.87 -3.42
C SER A 43 11.13 -7.38 -3.24
N VAL A 44 11.93 -7.04 -2.24
CA VAL A 44 12.32 -5.66 -1.98
C VAL A 44 13.84 -5.57 -1.97
N ARG A 45 14.38 -4.61 -2.73
CA ARG A 45 15.80 -4.27 -2.72
C ARG A 45 15.98 -2.81 -2.34
N SER A 46 17.17 -2.52 -1.82
CA SER A 46 17.66 -1.15 -1.77
C SER A 46 18.88 -1.04 -2.67
N TYR A 47 19.03 0.08 -3.36
CA TYR A 47 20.22 0.37 -4.16
C TYR A 47 20.61 1.83 -4.00
N HIS A 48 21.87 2.14 -4.27
CA HIS A 48 22.33 3.53 -4.32
C HIS A 48 22.14 4.07 -5.73
N ALA A 49 21.38 5.15 -5.86
CA ALA A 49 21.31 5.90 -7.10
C ALA A 49 22.67 6.58 -7.41
N PRO A 50 22.89 7.03 -8.67
CA PRO A 50 24.17 7.66 -9.06
C PRO A 50 24.59 8.87 -8.22
N ASP A 51 23.63 9.56 -7.59
CA ASP A 51 23.84 10.68 -6.67
C ASP A 51 24.19 10.25 -5.23
N GLY A 52 24.27 8.94 -4.96
CA GLY A 52 24.54 8.35 -3.66
C GLY A 52 23.29 8.13 -2.79
N THR A 53 22.11 8.55 -3.25
CA THR A 53 20.86 8.41 -2.50
C THR A 53 20.46 6.93 -2.40
N LEU A 54 20.19 6.45 -1.17
CA LEU A 54 19.67 5.11 -0.97
C LEU A 54 18.18 5.07 -1.31
N LEU A 55 17.83 4.33 -2.37
CA LEU A 55 16.46 4.12 -2.83
C LEU A 55 16.00 2.71 -2.44
N THR A 56 14.70 2.53 -2.21
CA THR A 56 14.08 1.23 -1.91
C THR A 56 13.04 0.92 -2.94
N VAL A 57 13.12 -0.26 -3.56
CA VAL A 57 12.24 -0.69 -4.63
C VAL A 57 11.53 -1.96 -4.23
N ALA A 58 10.21 -2.01 -4.45
CA ALA A 58 9.42 -3.22 -4.35
C ALA A 58 9.09 -3.71 -5.76
N GLY A 59 9.49 -4.94 -6.07
CA GLY A 59 9.23 -5.59 -7.36
C GLY A 59 8.21 -6.70 -7.23
N ALA A 60 7.32 -6.83 -8.22
CA ALA A 60 6.35 -7.91 -8.33
C ALA A 60 6.82 -8.99 -9.31
N TYR A 61 6.54 -10.24 -8.98
CA TYR A 61 6.99 -11.43 -9.69
C TYR A 61 5.89 -12.48 -9.71
N GLY A 62 6.04 -13.47 -10.59
CA GLY A 62 5.04 -14.51 -10.85
C GLY A 62 4.26 -14.28 -12.14
N PRO A 63 3.34 -15.19 -12.49
CA PRO A 63 2.50 -15.07 -13.69
C PRO A 63 1.61 -13.82 -13.67
N ASP A 64 1.05 -13.47 -12.51
CA ASP A 64 0.13 -12.34 -12.31
C ASP A 64 0.83 -11.15 -11.64
N TRP A 65 2.12 -10.95 -11.94
CA TRP A 65 2.95 -9.88 -11.37
C TRP A 65 2.29 -8.50 -11.46
N PHE A 66 1.52 -8.21 -12.51
CA PHE A 66 0.80 -6.94 -12.66
C PHE A 66 -0.22 -6.73 -11.54
N MET A 67 -0.95 -7.79 -11.17
CA MET A 67 -1.88 -7.74 -10.05
C MET A 67 -1.18 -7.65 -8.71
N THR A 68 -0.08 -8.38 -8.55
CA THR A 68 0.77 -8.27 -7.37
C THR A 68 1.33 -6.86 -7.21
N LEU A 69 1.71 -6.20 -8.30
CA LEU A 69 2.19 -4.81 -8.30
C LEU A 69 1.12 -3.83 -7.83
N ALA A 70 -0.11 -3.96 -8.36
CA ALA A 70 -1.25 -3.15 -7.93
C ALA A 70 -1.56 -3.37 -6.43
N GLN A 71 -1.45 -4.61 -5.97
CA GLN A 71 -1.62 -4.97 -4.57
C GLN A 71 -0.54 -4.40 -3.65
N ILE A 72 0.74 -4.41 -4.09
CA ILE A 72 1.86 -3.76 -3.37
C ILE A 72 1.55 -2.28 -3.21
N ARG A 73 1.21 -1.58 -4.30
CA ARG A 73 0.84 -0.16 -4.29
C ARG A 73 -0.32 0.10 -3.32
N HIS A 74 -1.42 -0.66 -3.46
CA HIS A 74 -2.60 -0.51 -2.63
C HIS A 74 -2.30 -0.64 -1.12
N ARG A 75 -1.44 -1.60 -0.74
CA ARG A 75 -1.07 -1.82 0.67
C ARG A 75 -0.17 -0.71 1.20
N LEU A 76 0.85 -0.32 0.45
CA LEU A 76 1.79 0.73 0.88
C LEU A 76 1.16 2.12 0.93
N GLU A 77 0.11 2.36 0.14
CA GLU A 77 -0.59 3.65 0.08
C GLU A 77 -1.87 3.70 0.92
N GLN A 78 -2.08 2.73 1.81
CA GLN A 78 -3.16 2.82 2.79
C GLN A 78 -3.06 4.09 3.65
N PRO A 79 -4.18 4.68 4.12
CA PRO A 79 -4.21 6.02 4.73
C PRO A 79 -3.32 6.22 5.96
N TYR A 80 -2.97 5.13 6.65
CA TYR A 80 -2.18 5.15 7.89
C TYR A 80 -0.75 4.66 7.68
N ILE A 81 -0.42 4.17 6.49
CA ILE A 81 0.90 3.66 6.16
C ILE A 81 1.76 4.82 5.69
N ARG A 82 2.98 4.89 6.24
CA ARG A 82 3.86 6.05 6.11
C ARG A 82 4.73 6.03 4.86
N TYR A 83 4.38 5.18 3.90
CA TYR A 83 5.11 5.03 2.64
C TYR A 83 4.35 5.66 1.49
N ALA A 84 5.08 6.19 0.52
CA ALA A 84 4.55 6.59 -0.77
C ALA A 84 5.24 5.80 -1.85
N VAL A 85 4.49 5.56 -2.92
CA VAL A 85 4.92 4.74 -4.02
C VAL A 85 4.91 5.56 -5.29
N THR A 86 5.99 5.50 -6.05
CA THR A 86 6.11 6.17 -7.33
C THR A 86 6.73 5.25 -8.36
N ASP A 87 6.26 5.40 -9.59
CA ASP A 87 6.79 4.85 -10.83
C ASP A 87 7.85 5.76 -11.47
N ASP A 88 8.04 6.98 -10.92
CA ASP A 88 8.96 7.97 -11.44
C ASP A 88 10.30 7.91 -10.70
N ALA A 89 11.16 7.00 -11.13
CA ALA A 89 12.57 6.96 -10.73
C ALA A 89 13.44 6.34 -11.84
N PRO A 90 14.69 6.79 -11.97
CA PRO A 90 15.62 6.18 -12.92
C PRO A 90 15.80 4.69 -12.63
N GLU A 91 15.95 3.91 -13.69
CA GLU A 91 16.24 2.47 -13.63
C GLU A 91 15.15 1.58 -12.99
N LEU A 92 13.94 2.11 -12.78
CA LEU A 92 12.79 1.27 -12.44
C LEU A 92 12.35 0.44 -13.65
N ARG A 93 12.10 -0.84 -13.40
CA ARG A 93 11.49 -1.75 -14.37
C ARG A 93 9.97 -1.66 -14.28
N ASP A 94 9.27 -2.12 -15.31
CA ASP A 94 7.79 -2.09 -15.37
C ASP A 94 7.09 -2.81 -14.21
N HIS A 95 7.77 -3.79 -13.60
CA HIS A 95 7.28 -4.57 -12.46
C HIS A 95 7.78 -4.05 -11.11
N GLU A 96 8.40 -2.86 -11.09
CA GLU A 96 9.02 -2.27 -9.92
C GLU A 96 8.36 -0.95 -9.55
N LEU A 97 8.40 -0.65 -8.26
CA LEU A 97 7.86 0.57 -7.67
C LEU A 97 8.88 1.14 -6.69
N LEU A 98 9.20 2.43 -6.82
CA LEU A 98 10.01 3.12 -5.81
C LEU A 98 9.15 3.36 -4.57
N VAL A 99 9.68 3.00 -3.41
CA VAL A 99 9.06 3.17 -2.10
C VAL A 99 9.86 4.19 -1.31
N ARG A 100 9.21 5.29 -0.93
CA ARG A 100 9.78 6.33 -0.07
C ARG A 100 8.90 6.62 1.12
N TRP A 101 9.40 7.39 2.08
CA TRP A 101 8.54 7.97 3.10
C TRP A 101 7.55 8.96 2.48
N ALA A 102 6.29 8.84 2.89
CA ALA A 102 5.25 9.78 2.51
C ALA A 102 5.45 11.12 3.23
N THR A 103 5.17 12.22 2.54
CA THR A 103 5.12 13.55 3.16
C THR A 103 3.88 13.69 4.05
N GLY A 104 3.91 14.63 4.98
CA GLY A 104 2.74 14.92 5.81
C GLY A 104 1.52 15.41 5.00
N GLU A 105 1.75 16.01 3.83
CA GLU A 105 0.69 16.40 2.90
C GLU A 105 0.06 15.19 2.21
N GLU A 106 0.88 14.27 1.70
CA GLU A 106 0.40 13.02 1.08
C GLU A 106 -0.45 12.19 2.05
N LEU A 107 0.00 12.08 3.30
CA LEU A 107 -0.77 11.38 4.34
C LEU A 107 -2.10 12.06 4.65
N ARG A 108 -2.13 13.41 4.69
CA ARG A 108 -3.37 14.17 4.89
C ARG A 108 -4.32 13.99 3.71
N ALA A 109 -3.83 14.12 2.48
CA ALA A 109 -4.61 13.93 1.27
C ALA A 109 -5.22 12.52 1.19
N ARG A 110 -4.46 11.48 1.54
CA ARG A 110 -4.96 10.10 1.57
C ARG A 110 -6.06 9.89 2.59
N ARG A 111 -5.90 10.46 3.80
CA ARG A 111 -6.94 10.38 4.85
C ARG A 111 -8.21 11.10 4.43
N GLN A 112 -8.08 12.28 3.83
CA GLN A 112 -9.22 13.02 3.28
C GLN A 112 -9.92 12.23 2.18
N ALA A 113 -9.18 11.66 1.24
CA ALA A 113 -9.74 10.83 0.17
C ALA A 113 -10.43 9.56 0.72
N ALA A 114 -9.86 8.93 1.75
CA ALA A 114 -10.47 7.78 2.40
C ALA A 114 -11.76 8.15 3.14
N ALA A 115 -11.75 9.26 3.89
CA ALA A 115 -12.93 9.78 4.56
C ALA A 115 -14.04 10.16 3.56
N ALA A 116 -13.69 10.79 2.44
CA ALA A 116 -14.63 11.14 1.39
C ALA A 116 -15.31 9.90 0.78
N ARG A 117 -14.55 8.81 0.58
CA ARG A 117 -15.12 7.53 0.12
C ARG A 117 -16.07 6.91 1.14
N GLN A 118 -15.80 7.08 2.44
CA GLN A 118 -16.61 6.51 3.52
C GLN A 118 -17.83 7.37 3.90
N ALA A 119 -17.81 8.67 3.56
CA ALA A 119 -18.84 9.63 3.98
C ALA A 119 -20.28 9.20 3.63
N PRO A 120 -20.58 8.67 2.43
CA PRO A 120 -21.95 8.23 2.09
C PRO A 120 -22.43 7.07 2.98
N VAL A 121 -21.55 6.11 3.26
CA VAL A 121 -21.87 4.94 4.10
C VAL A 121 -22.10 5.37 5.54
N VAL A 122 -21.24 6.25 6.07
CA VAL A 122 -21.39 6.78 7.43
C VAL A 122 -22.67 7.60 7.57
N ALA A 123 -23.03 8.39 6.55
CA ALA A 123 -24.29 9.14 6.55
C ALA A 123 -25.51 8.21 6.58
N LEU A 124 -25.49 7.12 5.79
CA LEU A 124 -26.54 6.11 5.79
C LEU A 124 -26.68 5.41 7.15
N LEU A 125 -25.56 5.02 7.76
CA LEU A 125 -25.58 4.37 9.09
C LEU A 125 -26.17 5.29 10.15
N ARG A 126 -25.79 6.57 10.15
CA ARG A 126 -26.34 7.57 11.09
C ARG A 126 -27.83 7.79 10.90
N HIS A 127 -28.32 7.77 9.67
CA HIS A 127 -29.75 7.88 9.38
C HIS A 127 -30.52 6.69 9.98
N GLN A 128 -30.02 5.48 9.74
CA GLN A 128 -30.64 4.25 10.27
C GLN A 128 -30.63 4.19 11.80
N GLU A 129 -29.55 4.67 12.43
CA GLU A 129 -29.47 4.79 13.91
C GLU A 129 -30.49 5.78 14.46
N ALA A 130 -30.69 6.93 13.78
CA ALA A 130 -31.67 7.93 14.18
C ALA A 130 -33.12 7.43 14.01
N GLU A 131 -33.41 6.71 12.93
CA GLU A 131 -34.72 6.10 12.70
C GLU A 131 -35.06 5.07 13.79
N ARG A 132 -34.12 4.17 14.12
CA ARG A 132 -34.31 3.18 15.21
C ARG A 132 -34.52 3.84 16.57
N ALA A 133 -33.73 4.87 16.89
CA ALA A 133 -33.89 5.60 18.14
C ALA A 133 -35.25 6.31 18.24
N ALA A 134 -35.80 6.80 17.13
CA ALA A 134 -37.13 7.41 17.07
C ALA A 134 -38.25 6.37 17.23
N GLU A 135 -38.10 5.18 16.64
CA GLU A 135 -39.02 4.06 16.80
C GLU A 135 -39.06 3.55 18.26
N ASP A 136 -37.89 3.37 18.89
CA ASP A 136 -37.78 2.95 20.29
C ASP A 136 -38.35 3.98 21.27
N ALA A 137 -38.15 5.28 21.00
CA ALA A 137 -38.74 6.36 21.78
C ALA A 137 -40.26 6.45 21.61
N GLY A 138 -40.76 6.21 20.39
CA GLY A 138 -42.19 6.18 20.10
C GLY A 138 -42.92 5.00 20.74
N GLN A 139 -42.30 3.82 20.79
CA GLN A 139 -42.84 2.66 21.50
C GLN A 139 -42.79 2.84 23.02
N SER A 140 -41.72 3.44 23.55
CA SER A 140 -41.60 3.71 25.00
C SER A 140 -42.58 4.77 25.51
N ALA A 141 -43.13 5.62 24.62
CA ALA A 141 -44.14 6.63 24.97
C ALA A 141 -45.60 6.10 24.91
N LEU A 142 -45.82 4.88 24.41
CA LEU A 142 -47.13 4.24 24.27
C LEU A 142 -47.43 3.22 25.39
N PHE A 143 -46.49 2.99 26.30
CA PHE A 143 -46.65 2.21 27.54
C PHE A 143 -46.58 3.12 28.76
#